data_AF-A0AAU5YDF1-F1
#
_entry.id   AF-A0AAU5YDF1-F1
#
_cell.length_a   1.000
_cell.length_b   1.000
_cell.length_c   1.000
_cell.angle_alpha   90.00
_cell.angle_beta   90.00
_cell.angle_gamma   90.00
#
_symmetry.space_group_name_H-M   'P 1'
#
loop_
_entity.id
_entity.type
_entity.pdbx_description
1 polymer ?
#
loop_
_entity_poly.entity_id
_entity_poly.type
_entity_poly.pdbx_seq_one_letter_code
_entity_poly.pdbx_strand_id
1 'polypeptide(L)'
;MPAHGSRQANSSNAPPNTPHPQPPKRSSSTGLDYCSKNLAALQQLLDEYRQEYNNRRHQSLDGQTPQQRYDARPKATPATGPHRPSGVTTRPVSATGVIAFSGCSIVLGRTWAGHAATVYWQGDRVTVMVDDMVARQLTLDRSVRYQRLTNQKLSGKS
;
A
#
# COMPACT_ATOMS: atom_id res chain seq x y z
N MET A 1 -69.70 -62.06 7.03
CA MET A 1 -70.23 -61.87 8.41
C MET A 1 -69.52 -62.86 9.31
N PRO A 2 -69.00 -62.55 10.53
CA PRO A 2 -68.42 -61.33 11.18
C PRO A 2 -66.88 -61.54 11.48
N ALA A 3 -65.97 -60.59 11.84
CA ALA A 3 -65.81 -59.58 12.93
C ALA A 3 -65.64 -60.21 14.35
N HIS A 4 -64.70 -59.92 15.27
CA HIS A 4 -63.76 -58.80 15.52
C HIS A 4 -62.58 -59.20 16.46
N GLY A 5 -61.43 -58.50 16.32
CA GLY A 5 -60.59 -57.94 17.41
C GLY A 5 -59.31 -58.72 17.81
N SER A 6 -58.16 -58.13 18.16
CA SER A 6 -57.65 -56.75 18.21
C SER A 6 -56.11 -56.80 18.41
N ARG A 7 -55.39 -55.80 17.85
CA ARG A 7 -54.18 -55.13 18.37
C ARG A 7 -52.85 -55.92 18.50
N GLN A 8 -51.84 -55.53 17.70
CA GLN A 8 -50.60 -54.81 18.07
C GLN A 8 -49.53 -55.03 16.99
N ALA A 9 -49.22 -53.99 16.22
CA ALA A 9 -48.03 -53.94 15.38
C ALA A 9 -46.87 -53.41 16.23
N ASN A 10 -45.78 -54.17 16.33
CA ASN A 10 -44.55 -53.69 16.94
C ASN A 10 -43.33 -54.26 16.22
N SER A 11 -42.32 -53.39 16.12
CA SER A 11 -40.94 -53.62 15.67
C SER A 11 -40.71 -53.83 14.18
N SER A 12 -39.63 -53.35 13.57
CA SER A 12 -38.57 -52.38 13.90
C SER A 12 -37.62 -52.52 12.72
N ASN A 13 -37.13 -51.42 12.15
CA ASN A 13 -35.76 -51.26 11.61
C ASN A 13 -35.65 -49.90 10.91
N ALA A 14 -35.30 -48.88 11.69
CA ALA A 14 -34.73 -47.63 11.20
C ALA A 14 -33.19 -47.70 11.30
N PRO A 15 -32.44 -47.13 10.35
CA PRO A 15 -30.97 -47.10 10.38
C PRO A 15 -30.43 -46.19 11.51
N PRO A 16 -29.17 -46.38 11.94
CA PRO A 16 -28.61 -45.76 13.13
C PRO A 16 -28.46 -44.23 12.97
N ASN A 17 -28.86 -43.52 14.03
CA ASN A 17 -28.81 -42.08 14.15
C ASN A 17 -27.37 -41.65 14.52
N THR A 18 -26.59 -41.23 13.54
CA THR A 18 -25.25 -40.66 13.78
C THR A 18 -25.39 -39.19 14.17
N PRO A 19 -24.93 -38.74 15.34
CA PRO A 19 -25.03 -37.33 15.72
C PRO A 19 -24.12 -36.49 14.81
N HIS A 20 -24.70 -35.54 14.09
CA HIS A 20 -23.95 -34.46 13.46
C HIS A 20 -23.26 -33.62 14.56
N PRO A 21 -21.95 -33.33 14.46
CA PRO A 21 -21.30 -32.39 15.36
C PRO A 21 -21.93 -31.01 15.17
N GLN A 22 -22.46 -30.45 16.26
CA GLN A 22 -22.98 -29.08 16.29
C GLN A 22 -21.86 -28.10 15.92
N PRO A 23 -22.15 -27.04 15.15
CA PRO A 23 -21.20 -25.95 14.94
C PRO A 23 -20.81 -25.35 16.30
N PRO A 24 -19.55 -24.90 16.47
CA PRO A 24 -19.10 -24.37 17.75
C PRO A 24 -19.99 -23.21 18.17
N LYS A 25 -20.50 -23.29 19.39
CA LYS A 25 -21.32 -22.23 20.00
C LYS A 25 -20.53 -20.92 19.92
N ARG A 26 -21.14 -19.88 19.34
CA ARG A 26 -20.66 -18.49 19.51
C ARG A 26 -20.58 -18.26 21.00
N SER A 27 -19.37 -18.21 21.54
CA SER A 27 -19.13 -17.81 22.92
C SER A 27 -19.72 -16.41 23.08
N SER A 28 -20.80 -16.31 23.84
CA SER A 28 -21.32 -15.05 24.35
C SER A 28 -20.21 -14.41 25.17
N SER A 29 -19.47 -13.46 24.58
CA SER A 29 -18.42 -12.70 25.24
C SER A 29 -19.06 -11.64 26.13
N THR A 30 -19.67 -12.09 27.23
CA THR A 30 -19.97 -11.25 28.38
C THR A 30 -18.69 -11.15 29.20
N GLY A 31 -18.03 -9.99 29.15
CA GLY A 31 -16.96 -9.63 30.09
C GLY A 31 -15.55 -9.60 29.48
N LEU A 32 -15.28 -8.66 28.59
CA LEU A 32 -13.97 -8.03 28.51
C LEU A 32 -14.17 -6.53 28.26
N ASP A 33 -13.87 -5.75 29.30
CA ASP A 33 -13.71 -4.31 29.27
C ASP A 33 -12.57 -3.91 28.32
N TYR A 34 -12.78 -4.04 27.01
CA TYR A 34 -11.95 -3.41 25.98
C TYR A 34 -12.28 -1.91 25.91
N CYS A 35 -12.14 -1.24 27.05
CA CYS A 35 -12.25 0.21 27.14
C CYS A 35 -10.85 0.76 26.82
N SER A 36 -10.70 1.36 25.64
CA SER A 36 -9.51 2.12 25.25
C SER A 36 -9.37 3.38 26.12
N LYS A 37 -8.93 3.19 27.37
CA LYS A 37 -8.82 4.25 28.38
C LYS A 37 -7.59 5.14 28.18
N ASN A 38 -6.60 4.69 27.41
CA ASN A 38 -5.36 5.41 27.12
C ASN A 38 -4.66 4.85 25.86
N LEU A 39 -3.61 5.56 25.40
CA LEU A 39 -2.84 5.20 24.20
C LEU A 39 -2.20 3.79 24.27
N ALA A 40 -1.74 3.37 25.45
CA ALA A 40 -1.13 2.05 25.62
C ALA A 40 -2.16 0.92 25.44
N ALA A 41 -3.36 1.08 26.00
CA ALA A 41 -4.45 0.13 25.82
C ALA A 41 -4.91 0.05 24.36
N LEU A 42 -4.89 1.17 23.63
CA LEU A 42 -5.16 1.19 22.19
C LEU A 42 -4.09 0.43 21.39
N GLN A 43 -2.82 0.63 21.73
CA GLN A 43 -1.72 -0.07 21.07
C GLN A 43 -1.84 -1.59 21.27
N GLN A 44 -2.16 -2.03 22.50
CA GLN A 44 -2.36 -3.44 22.80
C GLN A 44 -3.51 -4.05 21.97
N LEU A 45 -4.63 -3.33 21.85
CA LEU A 45 -5.76 -3.73 21.01
C LEU A 45 -5.38 -3.92 19.53
N LEU A 46 -4.57 -3.01 19.00
CA LEU A 46 -4.09 -3.10 17.61
C LEU A 46 -3.12 -4.28 17.42
N ASP A 47 -2.27 -4.54 18.40
CA ASP A 47 -1.32 -5.65 18.36
C ASP A 47 -2.03 -7.00 18.45
N GLU A 48 -3.03 -7.14 19.35
CA GLU A 48 -3.89 -8.32 19.43
C GLU A 48 -4.64 -8.57 18.11
N TYR A 49 -5.28 -7.52 17.57
CA TYR A 49 -5.98 -7.61 16.30
C TYR A 49 -5.05 -8.00 15.15
N ARG A 50 -3.83 -7.45 15.10
CA ARG A 50 -2.82 -7.78 14.09
C ARG A 50 -2.46 -9.26 14.15
N GLN A 51 -2.27 -9.82 15.34
CA GLN A 51 -1.95 -11.24 15.50
C GLN A 51 -3.10 -12.13 15.03
N GLU A 52 -4.33 -11.83 15.41
CA GLU A 52 -5.49 -12.61 14.98
C GLU A 52 -5.70 -12.53 13.46
N TYR A 53 -5.69 -11.32 12.89
CA TYR A 53 -5.93 -11.11 11.47
C TYR A 53 -4.87 -11.80 10.60
N ASN A 54 -3.59 -11.72 10.96
CA ASN A 54 -2.53 -12.29 10.14
C ASN A 54 -2.50 -13.83 10.16
N ASN A 55 -3.04 -14.44 11.22
CA ASN A 55 -3.01 -15.89 11.41
C ASN A 55 -4.34 -16.60 11.11
N ARG A 56 -5.44 -15.87 10.91
CA ARG A 56 -6.71 -16.48 10.50
C ARG A 56 -6.70 -16.86 9.02
N ARG A 57 -7.41 -17.94 8.67
CA ARG A 57 -7.64 -18.33 7.27
C ARG A 57 -8.57 -17.32 6.61
N HIS A 58 -8.32 -17.01 5.34
CA HIS A 58 -9.08 -16.00 4.63
C HIS A 58 -9.61 -16.55 3.29
N GLN A 59 -10.92 -16.38 3.04
CA GLN A 59 -11.60 -16.98 1.87
C GLN A 59 -11.05 -16.44 0.54
N SER A 60 -10.79 -15.13 0.44
CA SER A 60 -10.16 -14.52 -0.74
C SER A 60 -8.70 -14.93 -0.95
N LEU A 61 -8.12 -15.68 -0.01
CA LEU A 61 -6.76 -16.19 -0.11
C LEU A 61 -6.72 -17.72 -0.28
N ASP A 62 -7.82 -18.33 -0.75
CA ASP A 62 -7.96 -19.78 -0.94
C ASP A 62 -7.69 -20.57 0.36
N GLY A 63 -8.06 -19.98 1.50
CA GLY A 63 -7.85 -20.57 2.82
C GLY A 63 -6.45 -20.39 3.41
N GLN A 64 -5.53 -19.72 2.71
CA GLN A 64 -4.25 -19.28 3.29
C GLN A 64 -4.49 -18.16 4.32
N THR A 65 -3.56 -18.04 5.27
CA THR A 65 -3.51 -16.88 6.16
C THR A 65 -2.83 -15.70 5.46
N PRO A 66 -3.14 -14.44 5.81
CA PRO A 66 -2.40 -13.29 5.29
C PRO A 66 -0.88 -13.41 5.51
N GLN A 67 -0.45 -13.93 6.66
CA GLN A 67 0.96 -14.17 6.97
C GLN A 67 1.59 -15.17 5.98
N GLN A 68 0.94 -16.31 5.75
CA GLN A 68 1.41 -17.32 4.80
C GLN A 68 1.57 -16.75 3.38
N ARG A 69 0.59 -15.96 2.93
CA ARG A 69 0.65 -15.32 1.61
C ARG A 69 1.75 -14.27 1.53
N TYR A 70 1.99 -13.53 2.61
CA TYR A 70 3.07 -12.54 2.68
C TYR A 70 4.45 -13.21 2.65
N ASP A 71 4.63 -14.33 3.36
CA ASP A 71 5.91 -15.03 3.46
C ASP A 71 6.24 -15.88 2.23
N ALA A 72 5.23 -16.39 1.53
CA ALA A 72 5.42 -17.10 0.25
C ALA A 72 5.89 -16.19 -0.89
N ARG A 73 5.71 -14.87 -0.78
CA ARG A 73 6.10 -13.92 -1.83
C ARG A 73 7.56 -13.49 -1.65
N PRO A 74 8.34 -13.43 -2.74
CA PRO A 74 9.67 -12.86 -2.68
C PRO A 74 9.59 -11.44 -2.14
N LYS A 75 10.41 -11.15 -1.12
CA LYS A 75 10.44 -9.82 -0.51
C LYS A 75 11.00 -8.84 -1.54
N ALA A 76 10.42 -7.63 -1.57
CA ALA A 76 10.97 -6.56 -2.37
C ALA A 76 12.40 -6.29 -1.92
N THR A 77 13.36 -6.54 -2.80
CA THR A 77 14.75 -6.16 -2.58
C THR A 77 14.94 -4.74 -3.12
N PRO A 78 15.72 -3.89 -2.43
CA PRO A 78 16.11 -2.61 -3.00
C PRO A 78 16.85 -2.87 -4.32
N ALA A 79 16.65 -1.97 -5.29
CA ALA A 79 17.34 -2.10 -6.57
C ALA A 79 18.86 -2.11 -6.36
N THR A 80 19.53 -3.19 -6.78
CA THR A 80 20.99 -3.34 -6.74
C THR A 80 21.62 -2.53 -7.88
N GLY A 81 21.48 -1.21 -7.81
CA GLY A 81 22.12 -0.27 -8.73
C GLY A 81 23.26 0.48 -8.04
N PRO A 82 24.23 1.04 -8.80
CA PRO A 82 25.19 1.96 -8.22
C PRO A 82 24.46 3.10 -7.51
N HIS A 83 24.87 3.42 -6.29
CA HIS A 83 24.30 4.52 -5.54
C HIS A 83 24.50 5.82 -6.33
N ARG A 84 23.39 6.43 -6.73
CA ARG A 84 23.40 7.76 -7.37
C ARG A 84 23.24 8.82 -6.28
N PRO A 85 24.11 9.84 -6.25
CA PRO A 85 23.95 10.93 -5.31
C PRO A 85 22.59 11.60 -5.54
N SER A 86 21.87 11.83 -4.46
CA SER A 86 20.54 12.42 -4.47
C SER A 86 20.42 13.48 -3.39
N GLY A 87 19.48 14.39 -3.55
CA GLY A 87 19.22 15.38 -2.53
C GLY A 87 18.13 16.37 -2.92
N VAL A 88 18.01 17.38 -2.07
CA VAL A 88 17.12 18.52 -2.24
C VAL A 88 17.86 19.81 -1.94
N THR A 89 17.62 20.86 -2.72
CA THR A 89 18.20 22.19 -2.48
C THR A 89 17.30 23.26 -3.04
N THR A 90 17.33 24.44 -2.42
CA THR A 90 16.57 25.60 -2.89
C THR A 90 17.47 26.53 -3.71
N ARG A 91 16.93 27.05 -4.81
CA ARG A 91 17.59 28.02 -5.69
C ARG A 91 16.64 29.16 -6.06
N PRO A 92 17.08 30.42 -5.96
CA PRO A 92 16.27 31.53 -6.46
C PRO A 92 16.18 31.45 -7.98
N VAL A 93 14.99 31.72 -8.51
CA VAL A 93 14.78 31.87 -9.95
C VAL A 93 15.14 33.30 -10.35
N SER A 94 16.10 33.44 -11.27
CA SER A 94 16.53 34.75 -11.77
C SER A 94 15.39 35.50 -12.47
N ALA A 95 15.57 36.81 -12.70
CA ALA A 95 14.63 37.62 -13.48
C ALA A 95 14.38 37.08 -14.91
N THR A 96 15.33 36.32 -15.47
CA THR A 96 15.19 35.69 -16.79
C THR A 96 14.51 34.31 -16.72
N GLY A 97 14.14 33.83 -15.53
CA GLY A 97 13.50 32.54 -15.35
C GLY A 97 14.48 31.36 -15.38
N VAL A 98 15.68 31.54 -14.80
CA VAL A 98 16.77 30.55 -14.83
C VAL A 98 17.25 30.27 -13.41
N ILE A 99 17.54 29.01 -13.11
CA ILE A 99 18.23 28.61 -11.87
C ILE A 99 19.63 28.07 -12.18
N ALA A 100 20.57 28.24 -11.26
CA ALA A 100 21.89 27.62 -11.31
C ALA A 100 21.92 26.37 -10.42
N PHE A 101 22.30 25.22 -11.00
CA PHE A 101 22.38 23.96 -10.29
C PHE A 101 23.47 23.06 -10.89
N SER A 102 24.36 22.54 -10.04
CA SER A 102 25.45 21.62 -10.43
C SER A 102 26.31 22.10 -11.62
N GLY A 103 26.63 23.40 -11.67
CA GLY A 103 27.40 24.01 -12.76
C GLY A 103 26.60 24.29 -14.04
N CYS A 104 25.34 23.85 -14.11
CA CYS A 104 24.42 24.11 -15.20
C CYS A 104 23.45 25.27 -14.88
N SER A 105 22.96 25.91 -15.93
CA SER A 105 21.84 26.84 -15.92
C SER A 105 20.61 26.15 -16.47
N ILE A 106 19.54 26.03 -15.66
CA ILE A 106 18.31 25.36 -16.04
C ILE A 106 17.24 26.43 -16.29
N VAL A 107 16.71 26.47 -17.51
CA VAL A 107 15.65 27.41 -17.89
C VAL A 107 14.29 26.89 -17.43
N LEU A 108 13.56 27.68 -16.65
CA LEU A 108 12.19 27.40 -16.22
C LEU A 108 11.17 28.28 -16.95
N GLY A 109 11.58 29.50 -17.34
CA GLY A 109 10.72 30.50 -17.96
C GLY A 109 10.42 31.67 -17.03
N ARG A 110 10.12 32.84 -17.61
CA ARG A 110 9.97 34.10 -16.86
C ARG A 110 8.78 34.13 -15.92
N THR A 111 7.77 33.27 -16.13
CA THR A 111 6.63 33.13 -15.24
C THR A 111 7.04 32.79 -13.80
N TRP A 112 8.18 32.11 -13.64
CA TRP A 112 8.71 31.73 -12.33
C TRP A 112 9.71 32.74 -11.75
N ALA A 113 9.95 33.86 -12.42
CA ALA A 113 10.96 34.84 -12.00
C ALA A 113 10.66 35.38 -10.59
N GLY A 114 11.69 35.44 -9.75
CA GLY A 114 11.57 35.93 -8.37
C GLY A 114 11.06 34.90 -7.35
N HIS A 115 10.59 33.73 -7.79
CA HIS A 115 10.22 32.65 -6.89
C HIS A 115 11.44 31.87 -6.39
N ALA A 116 11.26 31.13 -5.28
CA ALA A 116 12.21 30.13 -4.82
C ALA A 116 11.87 28.76 -5.41
N ALA A 117 12.80 28.16 -6.14
CA ALA A 117 12.64 26.82 -6.69
C ALA A 117 13.27 25.76 -5.78
N THR A 118 12.55 24.68 -5.54
CA THR A 118 13.06 23.48 -4.89
C THR A 118 13.50 22.47 -5.94
N VAL A 119 14.78 22.10 -5.91
CA VAL A 119 15.41 21.18 -6.85
C VAL A 119 15.61 19.84 -6.17
N TYR A 120 14.94 18.81 -6.69
CA TYR A 120 15.13 17.42 -6.31
C TYR A 120 15.99 16.73 -7.37
N TRP A 121 17.00 15.96 -6.97
CA TRP A 121 17.82 15.23 -7.92
C TRP A 121 18.19 13.83 -7.48
N GLN A 122 18.45 12.98 -8.47
CA GLN A 122 19.11 11.68 -8.31
C GLN A 122 20.02 11.43 -9.53
N GLY A 123 21.33 11.45 -9.32
CA GLY A 123 22.30 11.54 -10.41
C GLY A 123 22.03 12.80 -11.25
N ASP A 124 21.84 12.62 -12.56
CA ASP A 124 21.54 13.72 -13.48
C ASP A 124 20.05 13.97 -13.70
N ARG A 125 19.16 13.13 -13.13
CA ARG A 125 17.72 13.38 -13.18
C ARG A 125 17.39 14.48 -12.18
N VAL A 126 16.74 15.52 -12.67
CA VAL A 126 16.40 16.71 -11.90
C VAL A 126 14.92 17.03 -12.08
N THR A 127 14.24 17.26 -10.97
CA THR A 127 12.90 17.82 -10.92
C THR A 127 12.97 19.15 -10.18
N VAL A 128 12.49 20.19 -10.84
CA VAL A 128 12.42 21.54 -10.28
C VAL A 128 10.96 21.84 -10.00
N MET A 129 10.67 22.10 -8.73
CA MET A 129 9.37 22.56 -8.27
C MET A 129 9.47 24.02 -7.87
N VAL A 130 8.41 24.77 -8.11
CA VAL A 130 8.25 26.13 -7.61
C VAL A 130 6.90 26.16 -6.93
N ASP A 131 6.89 26.61 -5.66
CA ASP A 131 5.77 26.43 -4.75
C ASP A 131 5.41 24.92 -4.69
N ASP A 132 4.22 24.52 -5.15
CA ASP A 132 3.77 23.13 -5.19
C ASP A 132 3.64 22.57 -6.63
N MET A 133 4.14 23.30 -7.62
CA MET A 133 4.03 22.92 -9.02
C MET A 133 5.36 22.41 -9.58
N VAL A 134 5.29 21.36 -10.41
CA VAL A 134 6.44 20.92 -11.20
C VAL A 134 6.68 21.93 -12.32
N ALA A 135 7.63 22.84 -12.11
CA ALA A 135 8.05 23.81 -13.10
C ALA A 135 8.82 23.15 -14.26
N ARG A 136 9.65 22.12 -13.95
CA ARG A 136 10.38 21.38 -14.97
C ARG A 136 10.91 20.03 -14.49
N GLN A 137 10.94 19.05 -15.39
CA GLN A 137 11.70 17.82 -15.22
C GLN A 137 12.70 17.64 -16.38
N LEU A 138 13.94 17.25 -16.08
CA LEU A 138 14.97 17.00 -17.10
C LEU A 138 16.02 16.00 -16.63
N THR A 139 16.82 15.51 -17.58
CA THR A 139 18.13 14.93 -17.28
C THR A 139 19.19 15.95 -17.68
N LEU A 140 20.13 16.26 -16.80
CA LEU A 140 21.22 17.18 -17.09
C LEU A 140 22.15 16.58 -18.15
N ASP A 141 22.29 17.28 -19.27
CA ASP A 141 23.39 17.05 -20.19
C ASP A 141 24.61 17.84 -19.69
N ARG A 142 25.57 17.17 -19.04
CA ARG A 142 26.75 17.83 -18.47
C ARG A 142 27.72 18.38 -19.52
N SER A 143 27.57 18.04 -20.79
CA SER A 143 28.34 18.65 -21.88
C SER A 143 27.84 20.06 -22.21
N VAL A 144 26.61 20.40 -21.78
CA VAL A 144 25.96 21.68 -22.07
C VAL A 144 25.70 22.43 -20.77
N ARG A 145 26.32 23.61 -20.64
CA ARG A 145 26.08 24.48 -19.47
C ARG A 145 24.63 24.94 -19.39
N TYR A 146 23.99 25.26 -20.52
CA TYR A 146 22.67 25.88 -20.56
C TYR A 146 21.58 24.90 -21.01
N GLN A 147 20.80 24.40 -20.06
CA GLN A 147 19.72 23.45 -20.26
C GLN A 147 18.45 24.20 -20.73
N ARG A 148 18.33 24.41 -22.04
CA ARG A 148 17.17 25.09 -22.66
C ARG A 148 15.88 24.32 -22.44
N LEU A 149 14.73 25.00 -22.39
CA LEU A 149 13.43 24.33 -22.48
C LEU A 149 13.36 23.60 -23.82
N THR A 150 13.51 22.28 -23.76
CA THR A 150 13.18 21.42 -24.89
C THR A 150 11.68 21.20 -24.84
N ASN A 151 10.99 21.47 -25.95
CA ASN A 151 9.64 20.97 -26.16
C ASN A 151 9.77 19.46 -26.34
N GLN A 152 9.95 18.73 -25.25
CA GLN A 152 9.99 17.29 -25.30
C GLN A 152 8.55 16.84 -25.49
N LYS A 153 8.14 16.71 -26.76
CA LYS A 153 6.95 15.98 -27.15
C LYS A 153 7.08 14.62 -26.47
N LEU A 154 6.20 14.33 -25.53
CA LEU A 154 6.02 12.98 -25.00
C LEU A 154 5.72 12.11 -26.23
N SER A 155 6.75 11.41 -26.73
CA SER A 155 6.57 10.43 -27.78
C SER A 155 5.81 9.28 -27.14
N GLY A 156 4.48 9.35 -27.24
CA GLY A 156 3.61 8.23 -26.98
C GLY A 156 4.02 7.13 -27.94
N LYS A 157 4.68 6.10 -27.41
CA LYS A 157 4.79 4.83 -28.13
C LYS A 157 3.39 4.21 -28.07
N SER A 158 2.70 4.26 -29.20
CA SER A 158 1.56 3.40 -29.51
C SER A 158 1.97 1.94 -29.57
#